data_AF-A0A137PBT6-F1
#
_entry.id   AF-A0A137PBT6-F1
#
_cell.length_a   1.000
_cell.length_b   1.000
_cell.length_c   1.000
_cell.angle_alpha   90.00
_cell.angle_beta   90.00
_cell.angle_gamma   90.00
#
_symmetry.space_group_name_H-M   'P 1'
#
loop_
_entity.id
_entity.type
_entity.pdbx_description
1 polymer ?
#
loop_
_entity_poly.entity_id
_entity_poly.type
_entity_poly.pdbx_seq_one_letter_code
_entity_poly.pdbx_strand_id
1 'polypeptide(L)' 'MASQTRHKLDFQEYGKQNVRFVKVFKQAGGQQSLVEYTVTVLLSGPRFTASYTEADNND' A
#
# COMPACT_ATOMS: atom_id res chain seq x y z
N MET A 1 9.48 35.16 20.86
CA MET A 1 10.16 34.10 20.10
C MET A 1 9.27 32.88 20.10
N ALA A 2 8.78 32.43 18.94
CA ALA A 2 7.93 31.24 18.87
C ALA A 2 8.78 30.00 19.15
N SER A 3 8.38 29.19 20.12
CA SER A 3 8.99 27.89 20.36
C SER A 3 8.68 26.98 19.18
N GLN A 4 9.70 26.52 18.45
CA GLN A 4 9.50 25.51 17.41
C GLN A 4 9.36 24.14 18.09
N THR A 5 8.13 23.65 18.18
CA THR A 5 7.87 22.26 18.53
C THR A 5 8.41 21.37 17.41
N ARG A 6 9.39 20.51 17.74
CA ARG A 6 9.89 19.49 16.81
C ARG A 6 8.99 18.27 16.88
N HIS A 7 8.48 17.85 15.73
CA HIS A 7 7.72 16.61 15.58
C HIS A 7 8.65 15.50 15.10
N LYS A 8 8.44 14.29 15.64
CA LYS A 8 9.15 13.08 15.21
C LYS A 8 8.17 12.20 14.44
N LEU A 9 8.59 11.72 13.27
CA LEU A 9 7.86 10.69 12.54
C LEU A 9 8.24 9.33 13.14
N ASP A 10 7.29 8.69 13.83
CA ASP A 10 7.54 7.42 14.52
C ASP A 10 7.28 6.19 13.63
N PHE A 11 6.26 6.26 12.77
CA PHE A 11 5.90 5.20 11.84
C PHE A 11 5.16 5.78 10.64
N GLN A 12 5.38 5.17 9.47
CA GLN A 12 4.73 5.53 8.23
C GLN A 12 4.51 4.29 7.36
N GLU A 13 3.35 4.25 6.73
CA GLU A 13 3.03 3.29 5.69
C GLU A 13 2.09 3.91 4.68
N TYR A 14 2.13 3.42 3.44
CA TYR A 14 1.19 3.80 2.41
C TYR A 14 0.89 2.62 1.50
N GLY A 15 -0.20 2.69 0.76
CA GLY A 15 -0.50 1.66 -0.23
C GLY A 15 -1.95 1.72 -0.68
N LYS A 16 -2.52 0.55 -0.97
CA LYS A 16 -3.90 0.44 -1.45
C LYS A 16 -4.65 -0.60 -0.64
N GLN A 17 -5.86 -0.21 -0.26
CA GLN A 17 -6.81 -1.05 0.45
C GLN A 17 -8.01 -1.34 -0.44
N ASN A 18 -8.75 -2.39 -0.11
CA ASN A 18 -9.98 -2.79 -0.80
C ASN A 18 -9.79 -3.08 -2.30
N VAL A 19 -8.64 -3.62 -2.69
CA VAL A 19 -8.41 -4.08 -4.06
C VAL A 19 -9.18 -5.38 -4.26
N ARG A 20 -10.30 -5.31 -4.98
CA ARG A 20 -11.15 -6.46 -5.28
C ARG A 20 -10.80 -7.03 -6.64
N PHE A 21 -10.54 -8.33 -6.70
CA PHE A 21 -10.33 -9.03 -7.97
C PHE A 21 -10.81 -10.48 -7.89
N VAL A 22 -11.15 -11.02 -9.06
CA VAL A 22 -11.55 -12.42 -9.22
C VAL A 22 -10.55 -13.10 -10.12
N LYS A 23 -9.99 -14.22 -9.66
CA LYS A 23 -9.18 -15.11 -10.50
C LYS A 23 -10.06 -16.24 -11.01
N VAL A 24 -10.17 -16.34 -12.33
CA VAL A 24 -10.89 -17.43 -13.01
C VAL A 24 -9.89 -18.46 -13.51
N PHE A 25 -10.12 -19.73 -13.17
CA PHE A 25 -9.36 -20.87 -13.65
C PHE A 25 -10.21 -21.60 -14.68
N LYS A 26 -9.74 -21.62 -15.94
CA LYS A 26 -10.40 -22.35 -17.03
C LYS A 26 -9.78 -23.73 -17.15
N GLN A 27 -10.61 -24.76 -17.14
CA GLN A 27 -10.19 -26.15 -17.25
C GLN A 27 -10.49 -26.70 -18.65
N ALA A 28 -9.83 -27.79 -19.01
CA ALA A 28 -10.16 -28.53 -20.23
C ALA A 28 -11.63 -29.01 -20.18
N GLY A 29 -12.32 -29.00 -21.32
CA GLY A 29 -13.74 -29.36 -21.38
C GLY A 29 -14.72 -28.24 -21.01
N GLY A 30 -14.25 -27.01 -20.82
CA GLY A 30 -15.10 -25.83 -20.66
C GLY A 30 -15.56 -25.53 -19.24
N GLN A 31 -15.23 -26.38 -18.27
CA GLN A 31 -15.48 -26.10 -16.85
C GLN A 31 -14.62 -24.91 -16.38
N GLN A 32 -15.18 -24.11 -15.47
CA GLN A 32 -14.49 -22.97 -14.85
C GLN A 32 -14.66 -23.02 -13.33
N SER A 33 -13.61 -22.63 -12.60
CA SER A 33 -13.67 -22.31 -11.17
C SER A 33 -13.17 -20.89 -10.93
N LEU A 34 -13.58 -20.28 -9.83
CA LEU A 34 -13.20 -18.91 -9.49
C LEU A 34 -12.84 -18.75 -8.02
N VAL A 35 -11.99 -17.77 -7.74
CA VAL A 35 -11.71 -17.28 -6.38
C VAL A 35 -11.79 -15.76 -6.40
N GLU A 36 -12.59 -15.18 -5.51
CA GLU A 36 -12.63 -13.74 -5.26
C GLU A 36 -11.72 -13.40 -4.09
N TYR A 37 -10.93 -12.34 -4.26
CA TYR A 37 -10.07 -11.77 -3.22
C TYR A 37 -10.42 -10.30 -2.99
N THR A 38 -10.34 -9.89 -1.73
CA THR A 38 -10.24 -8.48 -1.34
C THR A 38 -8.90 -8.30 -0.64
N VAL A 39 -8.01 -7.50 -1.22
CA VAL A 39 -6.61 -7.40 -0.78
C VAL A 39 -6.28 -5.98 -0.32
N THR A 40 -5.47 -5.92 0.73
CA THR A 40 -4.78 -4.72 1.22
C THR A 40 -3.28 -4.94 1.09
N VAL A 41 -2.58 -3.96 0.50
CA VAL A 41 -1.12 -3.93 0.41
C VAL A 41 -0.63 -2.60 0.95
N LEU A 42 0.30 -2.66 1.90
CA LEU A 42 0.93 -1.51 2.53
C LEU A 42 2.45 -1.67 2.47
N LEU A 43 3.14 -0.58 2.15
CA LEU A 43 4.58 -0.45 2.13
C LEU A 43 4.98 0.48 3.27
N SER A 44 5.99 0.08 4.03
CA SER A 44 6.53 0.86 5.15
C SER A 44 8.05 0.80 5.13
N GLY A 45 8.67 1.74 5.84
CA GLY A 45 10.12 1.75 6.04
C GLY A 45 10.77 3.12 5.91
N PRO A 46 12.03 3.24 6.36
CA PRO A 46 12.74 4.50 6.46
C PRO A 46 12.98 5.17 5.10
N ARG A 47 13.03 4.38 4.02
CA ARG A 47 13.10 4.84 2.62
C ARG A 47 12.04 5.91 2.30
N PHE A 48 10.83 5.78 2.83
CA PHE A 48 9.74 6.71 2.49
C PHE A 48 9.72 7.98 3.34
N THR A 49 10.68 8.19 4.26
CA THR A 49 10.67 9.33 5.18
C THR A 49 10.67 10.66 4.43
N ALA A 50 11.46 10.78 3.35
CA ALA A 50 11.57 12.01 2.56
C ALA A 50 10.22 12.43 1.94
N SER A 51 9.34 11.49 1.63
CA SER A 51 7.99 11.80 1.12
C SER A 51 7.12 12.52 2.16
N TYR A 52 7.36 12.30 3.46
CA TYR A 52 6.60 12.91 4.56
C TYR A 52 7.25 14.19 5.11
N THR A 53 8.57 14.34 4.98
CA THR A 53 9.30 15.51 5.50
C THR A 53 9.61 16.56 4.43
N GLU A 54 9.78 16.13 3.18
CA GLU A 54 10.31 16.96 2.08
C GLU A 54 9.46 16.88 0.80
N ALA A 55 8.41 16.04 0.79
CA ALA A 55 7.59 15.74 -0.38
C ALA A 55 8.37 15.15 -1.59
N ASP A 56 9.50 14.49 -1.32
CA ASP A 56 10.25 13.73 -2.33
C ASP A 56 9.65 12.33 -2.54
N ASN A 57 9.35 11.97 -3.78
CA ASN A 57 8.73 10.70 -4.18
C ASN A 57 9.63 9.84 -5.10
N ASN A 58 10.96 10.07 -5.10
CA ASN A 58 11.90 9.32 -5.93
C ASN A 58 12.05 7.84 -5.52
N ASP A 59 11.63 7.50 -4.30
CA ASP A 59 11.57 6.16 -3.73
C ASP A 59 10.20 5.51 -3.97
#